data_AF-A0A200QDJ4-F1
#
_entry.id   AF-A0A200QDJ4-F1
#
_cell.length_a   1.000
_cell.length_b   1.000
_cell.length_c   1.000
_cell.angle_alpha   90.00
_cell.angle_beta   90.00
_cell.angle_gamma   90.00
#
_symmetry.space_group_name_H-M   'P 1'
#
loop_
_entity.id
_entity.type
_entity.pdbx_description
1 polymer ?
#
loop_
_entity_poly.entity_id
_entity_poly.type
_entity_poly.pdbx_seq_one_letter_code
_entity_poly.pdbx_strand_id
1 'polypeptide(L)'
;MEKKKNEWLQWLNLMISEPYYLYHFILFFSYLIVRSSATQIFSPDVSYGLLRREIQAILALSVLITIKLVKEETWEGFLADALFFSKGFLIVVALIIDYQLALCYMVVFFVVFTLTQQPPYQELGNSSKLTPLQLEVLLTEDKTSRFWLSVFGRSNFEL
;
A
#
# COMPACT_ATOMS: atom_id res chain seq x y z
N MET A 1 -5.65 -22.97 6.72
CA MET A 1 -4.66 -22.73 5.64
C MET A 1 -5.32 -22.39 4.30
N GLU A 2 -6.42 -23.05 3.90
CA GLU A 2 -7.08 -22.77 2.61
C GLU A 2 -7.68 -21.35 2.47
N LYS A 3 -8.30 -20.81 3.52
CA LYS A 3 -8.89 -19.46 3.49
C LYS A 3 -7.85 -18.37 3.12
N LYS A 4 -6.69 -18.40 3.79
CA LYS A 4 -5.58 -17.47 3.54
C LYS A 4 -4.96 -17.62 2.14
N LYS A 5 -4.96 -18.84 1.59
CA LYS A 5 -4.51 -19.12 0.21
C LYS A 5 -5.48 -18.54 -0.82
N ASN A 6 -6.79 -18.67 -0.59
CA ASN A 6 -7.82 -18.12 -1.47
C ASN A 6 -7.82 -16.59 -1.47
N GLU A 7 -7.63 -15.97 -0.29
CA GLU A 7 -7.44 -14.52 -0.17
C GLU A 7 -6.22 -14.04 -0.96
N TRP A 8 -5.07 -14.72 -0.84
CA TRP A 8 -3.88 -14.35 -1.61
C TRP A 8 -4.07 -14.45 -3.13
N LEU A 9 -4.76 -15.49 -3.61
CA LEU A 9 -5.07 -15.64 -5.04
C LEU A 9 -6.02 -14.55 -5.55
N GLN A 10 -7.04 -14.19 -4.76
CA GLN A 10 -7.93 -13.07 -5.07
C GLN A 10 -7.13 -11.78 -5.19
N TRP A 11 -6.16 -11.56 -4.30
CA TRP A 11 -5.28 -10.39 -4.34
C TRP A 11 -4.34 -10.34 -5.52
N LEU A 12 -3.71 -11.47 -5.87
CA LEU A 12 -2.91 -11.54 -7.09
C LEU A 12 -3.75 -11.21 -8.32
N ASN A 13 -4.97 -11.75 -8.38
CA ASN A 13 -5.90 -11.43 -9.44
C ASN A 13 -6.21 -9.93 -9.46
N LEU A 14 -6.49 -9.34 -8.30
CA LEU A 14 -6.80 -7.92 -8.13
C LEU A 14 -5.61 -7.02 -8.50
N MET A 15 -4.38 -7.44 -8.20
CA MET A 15 -3.16 -6.74 -8.56
C MET A 15 -2.94 -6.69 -10.08
N ILE A 16 -3.40 -7.72 -10.81
CA ILE A 16 -3.29 -7.83 -12.26
C ILE A 16 -4.49 -7.17 -12.96
N SER A 17 -5.69 -7.32 -12.41
CA SER A 17 -6.93 -6.82 -13.01
C SER A 17 -7.15 -5.34 -12.78
N GLU A 18 -6.74 -4.81 -11.62
CA GLU A 18 -6.90 -3.39 -11.31
C GLU A 18 -5.72 -2.57 -11.88
N PRO A 19 -5.99 -1.59 -12.75
CA PRO A 19 -4.94 -0.82 -13.41
C PRO A 19 -4.11 -0.02 -12.42
N TYR A 20 -4.72 0.43 -11.31
CA TYR A 20 -4.01 1.11 -10.24
C TYR A 20 -2.86 0.26 -9.68
N TYR A 21 -3.12 -0.97 -9.27
CA TYR A 21 -2.09 -1.83 -8.68
C TYR A 21 -1.07 -2.29 -9.72
N LEU A 22 -1.52 -2.62 -10.92
CA LEU A 22 -0.66 -3.06 -12.01
C LEU A 22 0.35 -1.98 -12.42
N TYR A 23 -0.08 -0.73 -12.62
CA TYR A 23 0.85 0.33 -13.00
C TYR A 23 1.86 0.65 -11.89
N HIS A 24 1.44 0.67 -10.62
CA HIS A 24 2.36 0.86 -9.51
C HIS A 24 3.39 -0.27 -9.40
N PHE A 25 2.96 -1.51 -9.65
CA PHE A 25 3.85 -2.67 -9.70
C PHE A 25 4.86 -2.54 -10.85
N ILE A 26 4.40 -2.25 -12.07
CA ILE A 26 5.28 -2.05 -13.23
C ILE A 26 6.27 -0.90 -12.98
N LEU A 27 5.83 0.21 -12.40
CA LEU A 27 6.71 1.33 -12.06
C LEU A 27 7.76 0.96 -11.02
N PHE A 28 7.43 0.06 -10.09
CA PHE A 28 8.41 -0.44 -9.14
C PHE A 28 9.48 -1.28 -9.82
N PHE A 29 9.11 -2.20 -10.71
CA PHE A 29 10.09 -3.04 -11.40
C PHE A 29 10.83 -2.31 -12.52
N SER A 30 10.27 -1.22 -13.08
CA SER A 30 10.95 -0.41 -14.09
C SER A 30 12.27 0.17 -13.56
N TYR A 31 12.37 0.38 -12.25
CA TYR A 31 13.60 0.83 -11.60
C TYR A 31 14.79 -0.09 -11.88
N LEU A 32 14.57 -1.41 -11.93
CA LEU A 32 15.65 -2.37 -12.20
C LEU A 32 16.22 -2.19 -13.62
N ILE A 33 15.36 -1.83 -14.58
CA ILE A 33 15.76 -1.56 -15.96
C ILE A 33 16.60 -0.29 -15.99
N VAL A 34 16.10 0.80 -15.38
CA VAL A 34 16.82 2.07 -15.29
C VAL A 34 18.18 1.89 -14.62
N ARG A 35 18.22 1.14 -13.51
CA ARG A 35 19.44 0.84 -12.77
C ARG A 35 20.44 0.05 -13.62
N SER A 36 19.97 -0.94 -14.37
CA SER A 36 20.81 -1.75 -15.26
C SER A 36 21.34 -0.96 -16.46
N SER A 37 20.63 0.06 -16.92
CA SER A 37 21.15 1.00 -17.92
C SER A 37 22.19 1.94 -17.30
N ALA A 38 21.97 2.40 -16.07
CA ALA A 38 22.88 3.32 -15.38
C ALA A 38 24.24 2.68 -15.00
N THR A 39 24.31 1.37 -14.77
CA THR A 39 25.59 0.66 -14.52
C THR A 39 26.57 0.79 -15.68
N GLN A 40 26.09 1.01 -16.92
CA GLN A 40 26.94 1.19 -18.10
C GLN A 40 27.57 2.59 -18.17
N ILE A 41 26.98 3.56 -17.46
CA ILE A 41 27.40 4.97 -17.48
C ILE A 41 28.33 5.26 -16.29
N PHE A 42 28.06 4.66 -15.13
CA PHE A 42 28.84 4.88 -13.92
C PHE A 42 30.10 4.00 -13.85
N SER A 43 31.13 4.49 -13.16
CA SER A 43 32.29 3.66 -12.85
C SER A 43 31.92 2.50 -11.91
N PRO A 44 32.65 1.38 -11.95
CA PRO A 44 32.36 0.20 -11.13
C PRO A 44 32.30 0.49 -9.62
N ASP A 45 33.18 1.35 -9.11
CA ASP A 45 33.25 1.69 -7.68
C ASP A 45 32.01 2.45 -7.20
N VAL A 46 31.54 3.42 -8.00
CA VAL A 46 30.31 4.19 -7.72
C VAL A 46 29.10 3.27 -7.78
N SER A 47 29.03 2.41 -8.81
CA SER A 47 27.93 1.45 -8.96
C SER A 47 27.87 0.45 -7.79
N TYR A 48 29.01 0.00 -7.27
CA TYR A 48 29.06 -0.89 -6.10
C TYR A 48 28.60 -0.19 -4.81
N GLY A 49 29.02 1.06 -4.60
CA GLY A 49 28.57 1.87 -3.47
C GLY A 49 27.06 2.12 -3.48
N LEU A 50 26.50 2.40 -4.65
CA LEU A 50 25.05 2.53 -4.85
C LEU A 50 24.32 1.23 -4.56
N LEU A 51 24.81 0.09 -5.07
CA LEU A 51 24.24 -1.23 -4.83
C LEU A 51 24.15 -1.53 -3.32
N ARG A 52 25.21 -1.22 -2.56
CA ARG A 52 25.20 -1.40 -1.10
C ARG A 52 24.12 -0.57 -0.41
N ARG A 53 23.90 0.67 -0.85
CA ARG A 53 22.84 1.55 -0.33
C ARG A 53 21.45 1.04 -0.71
N GLU A 54 21.28 0.55 -1.92
CA GLU A 54 20.04 -0.09 -2.40
C GLU A 54 19.69 -1.31 -1.53
N ILE A 55 20.65 -2.22 -1.30
CA ILE A 55 20.45 -3.38 -0.41
C ILE A 55 20.05 -2.92 0.99
N GLN A 56 20.75 -1.94 1.56
CA GLN A 56 20.45 -1.44 2.90
C GLN A 56 19.03 -0.85 2.98
N ALA A 57 18.60 -0.12 1.95
CA ALA A 57 17.27 0.45 1.89
C ALA A 57 16.20 -0.65 1.70
N ILE A 58 16.46 -1.69 0.88
CA ILE A 58 15.57 -2.85 0.73
C ILE A 58 15.41 -3.59 2.07
N LEU A 59 16.51 -3.78 2.80
CA LEU A 59 16.48 -4.39 4.12
C LEU A 59 15.65 -3.56 5.10
N ALA A 60 15.82 -2.23 5.11
CA ALA A 60 15.03 -1.34 5.95
C ALA A 60 13.52 -1.42 5.61
N LEU A 61 13.19 -1.41 4.31
CA LEU A 61 11.81 -1.58 3.84
C LEU A 61 11.23 -2.93 4.27
N SER A 62 12.00 -4.01 4.14
CA SER A 62 11.60 -5.36 4.55
C SER A 62 11.29 -5.44 6.05
N VAL A 63 12.10 -4.79 6.89
CA VAL A 63 11.84 -4.69 8.34
C VAL A 63 10.55 -3.93 8.62
N LEU A 64 10.33 -2.78 7.97
CA LEU A 64 9.10 -2.00 8.12
C LEU A 64 7.85 -2.79 7.70
N ILE A 65 7.93 -3.48 6.55
CA ILE A 65 6.87 -4.35 6.06
C ILE A 65 6.59 -5.48 7.04
N THR A 66 7.63 -6.11 7.61
CA THR A 66 7.47 -7.20 8.58
C THR A 66 6.79 -6.72 9.85
N ILE A 67 7.18 -5.55 10.37
CA ILE A 67 6.56 -4.94 11.55
C ILE A 67 5.07 -4.66 11.29
N LYS A 68 4.76 -4.13 10.10
CA LYS A 68 3.38 -3.85 9.67
C LYS A 68 2.56 -5.12 9.48
N LEU A 69 3.12 -6.15 8.86
CA LEU A 69 2.47 -7.44 8.66
C LEU A 69 2.05 -8.11 9.98
N VAL A 70 2.82 -7.92 11.05
CA VAL A 70 2.50 -8.46 12.38
C VAL A 70 1.39 -7.65 13.07
N LYS A 71 1.22 -6.38 12.70
CA LYS A 71 0.31 -5.44 13.37
C LYS A 71 -1.03 -5.27 12.67
N GLU A 72 -1.06 -5.36 11.35
CA GLU A 72 -2.28 -5.21 10.56
C GLU A 72 -3.09 -6.51 10.53
N GLU A 73 -4.37 -6.40 10.88
CA GLU A 73 -5.31 -7.53 10.93
C GLU A 73 -5.91 -7.84 9.54
N THR A 74 -5.90 -6.86 8.62
CA THR A 74 -6.47 -6.98 7.27
C THR A 74 -5.40 -6.95 6.17
N TRP A 75 -5.57 -7.79 5.16
CA TRP A 75 -4.70 -7.82 3.98
C TRP A 75 -4.79 -6.54 3.13
N GLU A 76 -5.97 -5.90 3.11
CA GLU A 76 -6.21 -4.62 2.41
C GLU A 76 -5.33 -3.50 2.99
N GLY A 77 -5.35 -3.33 4.32
CA GLY A 77 -4.54 -2.32 5.00
C GLY A 77 -3.04 -2.57 4.84
N PHE A 78 -2.62 -3.83 4.97
CA PHE A 78 -1.23 -4.22 4.75
C PHE A 78 -0.75 -3.87 3.32
N LEU A 79 -1.54 -4.18 2.29
CA LEU A 79 -1.15 -3.94 0.90
C LEU A 79 -1.09 -2.45 0.58
N ALA A 80 -2.07 -1.67 1.05
CA ALA A 80 -2.08 -0.21 0.88
C ALA A 80 -0.82 0.42 1.49
N ASP A 81 -0.48 0.02 2.72
CA ASP A 81 0.73 0.47 3.40
C ASP A 81 2.00 0.02 2.66
N ALA A 82 2.08 -1.25 2.25
CA ALA A 82 3.22 -1.78 1.51
C ALA A 82 3.45 -1.02 0.18
N LEU A 83 2.38 -0.71 -0.54
CA LEU A 83 2.43 0.12 -1.76
C LEU A 83 2.84 1.56 -1.47
N PHE A 84 2.39 2.14 -0.36
CA PHE A 84 2.82 3.48 0.03
C PHE A 84 4.32 3.51 0.34
N PHE A 85 4.80 2.56 1.14
CA PHE A 85 6.22 2.46 1.47
C PHE A 85 7.09 2.17 0.25
N SER A 86 6.61 1.36 -0.69
CA SER A 86 7.35 1.04 -1.91
C SER A 86 7.55 2.26 -2.81
N LYS A 87 6.52 3.12 -2.96
CA LYS A 87 6.63 4.40 -3.68
C LYS A 87 7.66 5.32 -3.02
N GLY A 88 7.55 5.50 -1.70
CA GLY A 88 8.50 6.33 -0.94
C GLY A 88 9.92 5.82 -1.04
N PHE A 89 10.11 4.50 -0.94
CA PHE A 89 11.39 3.84 -1.12
C PHE A 89 11.99 4.11 -2.51
N LEU A 90 11.23 3.95 -3.59
CA LEU A 90 11.71 4.23 -4.95
C LEU A 90 12.13 5.67 -5.12
N ILE A 91 11.38 6.62 -4.57
CA ILE A 91 11.72 8.05 -4.65
C ILE A 91 13.03 8.32 -3.90
N VAL A 92 13.20 7.77 -2.70
CA VAL A 92 14.43 7.91 -1.91
C VAL A 92 15.63 7.31 -2.64
N VAL A 93 15.46 6.10 -3.19
CA VAL A 93 16.53 5.43 -3.94
C VAL A 93 16.87 6.20 -5.23
N ALA A 94 15.86 6.67 -5.96
CA ALA A 94 16.05 7.53 -7.13
C ALA A 94 16.81 8.81 -6.75
N LEU A 95 16.48 9.45 -5.62
CA LEU A 95 17.18 10.65 -5.13
C LEU A 95 18.66 10.39 -4.81
N ILE A 96 18.99 9.21 -4.29
CA ILE A 96 20.38 8.83 -3.99
C ILE A 96 21.20 8.68 -5.29
N ILE A 97 20.56 8.28 -6.39
CA ILE A 97 21.20 8.19 -7.70
C ILE A 97 21.26 9.56 -8.38
N ASP A 98 20.10 10.16 -8.62
CA ASP A 98 19.96 11.44 -9.34
C ASP A 98 18.64 12.13 -8.97
N TYR A 99 18.72 13.42 -8.67
CA TYR A 99 17.56 14.27 -8.41
C TYR A 99 16.58 14.34 -9.59
N GLN A 100 17.08 14.37 -10.83
CA GLN A 100 16.22 14.40 -12.02
C GLN A 100 15.43 13.10 -12.17
N LEU A 101 16.06 11.97 -11.87
CA LEU A 101 15.40 10.67 -11.90
C LEU A 101 14.28 10.60 -10.84
N ALA A 102 14.54 11.11 -9.64
CA ALA A 102 13.52 11.19 -8.60
C ALA A 102 12.33 12.07 -9.00
N LEU A 103 12.59 13.25 -9.60
CA LEU A 103 11.54 14.11 -10.14
C LEU A 103 10.73 13.39 -11.22
N CYS A 104 11.39 12.67 -12.13
CA CYS A 104 10.72 11.87 -13.14
C CYS A 104 9.77 10.83 -12.52
N TYR A 105 10.25 10.05 -11.55
CA TYR A 105 9.40 9.09 -10.84
C TYR A 105 8.24 9.75 -10.10
N MET A 106 8.45 10.91 -9.47
CA MET A 106 7.38 11.66 -8.81
C MET A 106 6.30 12.11 -9.80
N VAL A 107 6.69 12.65 -10.96
CA VAL A 107 5.75 13.06 -12.02
C VAL A 107 5.00 11.84 -12.56
N VAL A 108 5.69 10.74 -12.81
CA VAL A 108 5.05 9.52 -13.31
C VAL A 108 4.07 8.93 -12.29
N PHE A 109 4.43 8.89 -10.99
CA PHE A 109 3.51 8.49 -9.94
C PHE A 109 2.30 9.42 -9.84
N PHE A 110 2.51 10.72 -10.01
CA PHE A 110 1.41 11.69 -10.04
C PHE A 110 0.47 11.44 -11.23
N VAL A 111 1.02 11.22 -12.43
CA VAL A 111 0.22 10.89 -13.62
C VAL A 111 -0.58 9.61 -13.38
N VAL A 112 0.06 8.53 -12.91
CA VAL A 112 -0.65 7.28 -12.60
C VAL A 112 -1.72 7.49 -11.54
N PHE A 113 -1.47 8.30 -10.51
CA PHE A 113 -2.47 8.64 -9.50
C PHE A 113 -3.68 9.39 -10.11
N THR A 114 -3.45 10.32 -11.04
CA THR A 114 -4.56 11.03 -11.71
C THR A 114 -5.35 10.15 -12.67
N LEU A 115 -4.69 9.19 -13.33
CA LEU A 115 -5.31 8.31 -14.32
C LEU A 115 -5.95 7.07 -13.71
N THR A 116 -5.45 6.61 -12.56
CA THR A 116 -5.94 5.43 -11.87
C THR A 116 -6.29 5.78 -10.43
N GLN A 117 -7.58 5.79 -10.13
CA GLN A 117 -8.04 5.94 -8.76
C GLN A 117 -7.81 4.64 -8.00
N GLN A 118 -7.38 4.76 -6.75
CA GLN A 118 -7.28 3.61 -5.86
C GLN A 118 -8.69 3.00 -5.72
N PRO A 119 -8.85 1.68 -5.94
CA PRO A 119 -10.15 1.04 -5.84
C PRO A 119 -10.70 1.18 -4.42
N PRO A 120 -12.03 1.29 -4.26
CA PRO A 120 -12.67 1.42 -2.95
C PRO A 120 -12.39 0.17 -2.10
N TYR A 121 -12.22 0.38 -0.80
CA TYR A 121 -12.11 -0.70 0.20
C TYR A 121 -13.28 -1.66 0.03
N GLN A 122 -13.00 -2.94 -0.21
CA GLN A 122 -14.01 -3.93 -0.60
C GLN A 122 -14.72 -4.55 0.60
N GLU A 123 -14.12 -4.50 1.78
CA GLU A 123 -14.81 -4.80 3.00
C GLU A 123 -15.92 -3.77 3.21
N LEU A 124 -17.15 -4.20 2.88
CA LEU A 124 -18.38 -3.53 3.24
C LEU A 124 -18.31 -3.29 4.75
N GLY A 125 -18.00 -2.06 5.16
CA GLY A 125 -18.07 -1.68 6.56
C GLY A 125 -19.44 -2.12 7.05
N ASN A 126 -19.49 -3.02 8.03
CA ASN A 126 -20.73 -3.51 8.62
C ASN A 126 -21.42 -2.34 9.31
N SER A 127 -22.08 -1.49 8.53
CA SER A 127 -22.93 -0.41 9.00
C SER A 127 -24.24 -1.05 9.39
N SER A 128 -24.30 -1.55 10.62
CA SER A 128 -25.53 -2.00 11.23
C SER A 128 -26.31 -0.79 11.72
N LYS A 129 -27.57 -0.68 11.30
CA LYS A 129 -28.50 0.25 11.94
C LYS A 129 -28.75 -0.27 13.36
N LEU A 130 -28.18 0.39 14.34
CA LEU A 130 -28.38 0.07 15.75
C LEU A 130 -29.54 0.89 16.30
N THR A 131 -30.48 0.20 16.95
CA THR A 131 -31.45 0.86 17.83
C THR A 131 -30.75 1.33 19.13
N PRO A 132 -31.28 2.33 19.84
CA PRO A 132 -30.67 2.81 21.09
C PRO A 132 -30.40 1.70 22.11
N LEU A 133 -31.30 0.71 22.20
CA LEU A 133 -31.15 -0.45 23.08
C LEU A 133 -30.02 -1.39 22.63
N GLN A 134 -29.84 -1.61 21.33
CA GLN A 134 -28.76 -2.44 20.81
C GLN A 134 -27.39 -1.78 20.97
N LEU A 135 -27.33 -0.44 20.89
CA LEU A 135 -26.11 0.31 21.16
C LEU A 135 -25.70 0.20 22.63
N GLU A 136 -26.66 0.32 23.55
CA GLU A 136 -26.42 0.16 24.98
C GLU A 136 -25.90 -1.25 25.31
N VAL A 137 -26.52 -2.28 24.74
CA VAL A 137 -26.05 -3.67 24.89
C VAL A 137 -24.63 -3.85 24.34
N LEU A 138 -24.34 -3.32 23.14
CA LEU A 138 -22.99 -3.38 22.55
C LEU A 138 -21.91 -2.70 23.40
N LEU A 139 -22.22 -1.55 24.01
CA LEU A 139 -21.29 -0.79 24.84
C LEU A 139 -21.08 -1.41 26.23
N THR A 140 -22.05 -2.19 26.72
CA THR A 140 -22.05 -2.71 28.09
C THR A 140 -21.61 -4.17 28.18
N GLU A 141 -21.89 -4.97 27.13
CA GLU A 141 -21.68 -6.42 27.14
C GLU A 141 -20.37 -6.85 26.45
N ASP A 142 -19.85 -6.06 25.50
CA ASP A 142 -18.63 -6.38 24.77
C ASP A 142 -17.38 -5.75 25.41
N LYS A 143 -16.62 -6.54 26.16
CA LYS A 143 -15.32 -6.15 26.77
C LYS A 143 -14.14 -6.23 25.79
N THR A 144 -14.37 -6.20 24.49
CA THR A 144 -13.27 -6.21 23.51
C THR A 144 -12.76 -4.80 23.21
N SER A 145 -11.45 -4.66 22.98
CA SER A 145 -10.75 -3.39 22.73
C SER A 145 -11.03 -2.80 21.34
N ARG A 146 -12.29 -2.81 20.90
CA ARG A 146 -12.72 -2.27 19.61
C ARG A 146 -13.26 -0.87 19.78
N PHE A 147 -12.80 0.04 18.92
CA PHE A 147 -13.31 1.39 18.84
C PHE A 147 -14.48 1.43 17.86
N TRP A 148 -15.65 1.87 18.33
CA TRP A 148 -16.84 2.03 17.51
C TRP A 148 -17.00 3.49 17.08
N LEU A 149 -17.24 3.72 15.79
CA LEU A 149 -17.64 5.02 15.27
C LEU A 149 -19.16 5.04 15.11
N SER A 150 -19.86 5.82 15.95
CA SER A 150 -21.30 6.00 15.84
C SER A 150 -21.62 7.30 15.10
N VAL A 151 -22.44 7.20 14.05
CA VAL A 151 -22.94 8.36 13.30
C VAL A 151 -24.41 8.53 13.62
N PHE A 152 -24.75 9.63 14.31
CA PHE A 152 -26.13 9.99 14.60
C PHE A 152 -26.70 10.82 13.43
N GLY A 153 -27.47 10.17 12.57
CA GLY A 153 -28.21 10.80 11.47
C GLY A 153 -29.72 10.73 11.69
N ARG A 154 -30.46 11.72 11.20
CA ARG A 154 -31.93 11.71 11.20
C ARG A 154 -32.42 10.80 10.08
N SER A 155 -33.21 9.78 10.40
CA SER A 155 -33.82 8.88 9.41
C SER A 155 -35.04 9.53 8.75
N ASN A 156 -34.84 10.55 7.92
CA ASN A 156 -35.88 11.05 7.02
C ASN A 156 -35.36 10.97 5.58
N PHE A 157 -35.48 9.80 4.99
CA PHE A 157 -35.53 9.63 3.54
C PHE A 157 -36.57 8.54 3.25
N GLU A 158 -37.82 8.97 3.12
CA GLU A 158 -38.71 8.39 2.11
C GLU A 158 -38.35 9.06 0.78
N LEU A 159 -37.86 8.27 -0.18
CA LEU A 159 -38.10 8.31 -1.63
C LEU A 159 -37.24 7.23 -2.29
#